data_AF-A0A968WYV2-F1
#
_entry.id   AF-A0A968WYV2-F1
#
_cell.length_a   1.000
_cell.length_b   1.000
_cell.length_c   1.000
_cell.angle_alpha   90.00
_cell.angle_beta   90.00
_cell.angle_gamma   90.00
#
_symmetry.space_group_name_H-M   'P 1'
#
loop_
_entity.id
_entity.type
_entity.pdbx_description
1 polymer ?
#
loop_
_entity_poly.entity_id
_entity_poly.type
_entity_poly.pdbx_seq_one_letter_code
_entity_poly.pdbx_strand_id
1 'polypeptide(L)'
;MSHSATVQLRKLRTKKDAALVRSLISENLTERTFSFATIAEAASGKRVLPLTDDPAHRRVVAAIEKALSHTLAELNAADSPVRKLRRINEASKFFEDSIQKYLAITPGLSCEVPTTRSGQHQRSGYPDLCIVDLESKIVFYLDPKLVEQGSTDSSFRTFYFEPKMKH
;
A
#
# COMPACT_ATOMS: atom_id res chain seq x y z
N MET A 1 44.61 16.76 -22.68
CA MET A 1 43.35 16.80 -23.49
C MET A 1 42.10 16.25 -22.78
N SER A 2 42.18 15.66 -21.57
CA SER A 2 41.00 15.05 -20.92
C SER A 2 40.09 16.01 -20.12
N HIS A 3 40.58 17.19 -19.71
CA HIS A 3 39.79 18.13 -18.89
C HIS A 3 38.64 18.81 -19.66
N SER A 4 38.84 19.08 -20.96
CA SER A 4 37.86 19.78 -21.81
C SER A 4 36.64 18.91 -22.12
N ALA A 5 36.85 17.62 -22.41
CA ALA A 5 35.78 16.68 -22.71
C ALA A 5 34.84 16.45 -21.51
N THR A 6 35.39 16.37 -20.30
CA THR A 6 34.60 16.18 -19.06
C THR A 6 33.72 17.39 -18.73
N VAL A 7 34.21 18.61 -18.99
CA VAL A 7 33.44 19.85 -18.83
C VAL A 7 32.32 19.96 -19.87
N GLN A 8 32.60 19.57 -21.12
CA GLN A 8 31.62 19.53 -22.20
C GLN A 8 30.48 18.54 -21.89
N LEU A 9 30.82 17.34 -21.42
CA LEU A 9 29.86 16.30 -21.01
C LEU A 9 28.96 16.74 -19.86
N ARG A 10 29.53 17.43 -18.85
CA ARG A 10 28.75 18.02 -17.76
C ARG A 10 27.77 19.07 -18.27
N LYS A 11 28.20 20.00 -19.12
CA LYS A 11 27.32 21.03 -19.72
C LYS A 11 26.18 20.42 -20.55
N LEU A 12 26.46 19.37 -21.32
CA LEU A 12 25.47 18.62 -22.10
C LEU A 12 24.44 17.93 -21.21
N ARG A 13 24.89 17.30 -20.11
CA ARG A 13 24.00 16.68 -19.11
C ARG A 13 23.09 17.72 -18.46
N THR A 14 23.64 18.86 -18.00
CA THR A 14 22.85 19.94 -17.39
C THR A 14 21.79 20.51 -18.34
N LYS A 15 22.09 20.62 -19.64
CA LYS A 15 21.09 21.05 -20.64
C LYS A 15 19.97 20.03 -20.83
N LYS A 16 20.29 18.74 -20.85
CA LYS A 16 19.29 17.66 -20.92
C LYS A 16 18.42 17.62 -19.67
N ASP A 17 19.03 17.71 -18.49
CA ASP A 17 18.31 17.72 -17.21
C ASP A 17 17.35 18.92 -17.15
N ALA A 18 17.80 20.12 -17.56
CA ALA A 18 16.95 21.31 -17.60
C ALA A 18 15.79 21.18 -18.61
N ALA A 19 16.01 20.51 -19.76
CA ALA A 19 14.95 20.24 -20.72
C ALA A 19 13.91 19.27 -20.14
N LEU A 20 14.35 18.22 -19.45
CA LEU A 20 13.47 17.27 -18.76
C LEU A 20 12.65 17.97 -17.68
N VAL A 21 13.28 18.78 -16.81
CA VAL A 21 12.57 19.54 -15.76
C VAL A 21 11.50 20.44 -16.35
N ARG A 22 11.80 21.19 -17.42
CA ARG A 22 10.80 22.03 -18.09
C ARG A 22 9.64 21.21 -18.67
N SER A 23 9.93 20.05 -19.25
CA SER A 23 8.91 19.13 -19.76
C SER A 23 8.01 18.61 -18.64
N LEU A 24 8.58 18.21 -17.50
CA LEU A 24 7.79 17.74 -16.35
C LEU A 24 6.91 18.85 -15.77
N ILE A 25 7.40 20.09 -15.72
CA ILE A 25 6.60 21.25 -15.30
C ILE A 25 5.45 21.48 -16.28
N SER A 26 5.69 21.41 -17.60
CA SER A 26 4.64 21.62 -18.61
C SER A 26 3.54 20.56 -18.61
N GLU A 27 3.78 19.39 -18.02
CA GLU A 27 2.77 18.34 -17.86
C GLU A 27 1.73 18.65 -16.75
N ASN A 28 1.92 19.75 -15.99
CA ASN A 28 1.03 20.20 -14.91
C ASN A 28 0.62 19.07 -13.95
N LEU A 29 1.59 18.22 -13.57
CA LEU A 29 1.35 17.01 -12.79
C LEU A 29 0.71 17.28 -11.41
N THR A 30 0.83 18.50 -10.88
CA THR A 30 0.23 18.91 -9.60
C THR A 30 -1.30 19.03 -9.65
N GLU A 31 -1.88 19.19 -10.84
CA GLU A 31 -3.33 19.35 -11.04
C GLU A 31 -3.98 18.07 -11.57
N ARG A 32 -3.17 17.10 -11.98
CA ARG A 32 -3.64 15.85 -12.58
C ARG A 32 -3.85 14.80 -11.52
N THR A 33 -4.96 14.09 -11.63
CA THR A 33 -5.21 12.87 -10.87
C THR A 33 -4.99 11.66 -11.77
N PHE A 34 -4.43 10.60 -11.20
CA PHE A 34 -4.20 9.34 -11.89
C PHE A 34 -4.79 8.22 -11.07
N SER A 35 -5.36 7.22 -11.73
CA SER A 35 -5.78 6.01 -11.02
C SER A 35 -4.53 5.29 -10.49
N PHE A 36 -4.64 4.73 -9.28
CA PHE A 36 -3.57 3.91 -8.71
C PHE A 36 -3.18 2.75 -9.64
N ALA A 37 -4.17 2.11 -10.29
CA ALA A 37 -3.94 1.02 -11.23
C ALA A 37 -3.06 1.45 -12.42
N THR A 38 -3.32 2.64 -12.99
CA THR A 38 -2.51 3.20 -14.07
C THR A 38 -1.07 3.46 -13.62
N ILE A 39 -0.89 4.05 -12.44
CA ILE A 39 0.45 4.35 -11.91
C ILE A 39 1.22 3.05 -11.60
N ALA A 40 0.57 2.08 -10.96
CA ALA A 40 1.17 0.79 -10.64
C ALA A 40 1.59 0.02 -11.89
N GLU A 41 0.76 0.00 -12.93
CA GLU A 41 1.08 -0.66 -14.20
C GLU A 41 2.20 0.06 -14.94
N ALA A 42 2.14 1.39 -15.06
CA ALA A 42 3.18 2.17 -15.72
C ALA A 42 4.55 2.02 -15.04
N ALA A 43 4.59 1.92 -13.71
CA ALA A 43 5.82 1.81 -12.95
C ALA A 43 6.39 0.39 -12.85
N SER A 44 5.55 -0.65 -12.92
CA SER A 44 5.97 -2.04 -12.66
C SER A 44 5.74 -3.03 -13.81
N GLY A 45 4.94 -2.64 -14.82
CA GLY A 45 4.42 -3.53 -15.84
C GLY A 45 3.42 -4.57 -15.31
N LYS A 46 2.90 -4.41 -14.09
CA LYS A 46 1.92 -5.31 -13.46
C LYS A 46 0.58 -4.61 -13.28
N ARG A 47 -0.49 -5.31 -13.61
CA ARG A 47 -1.86 -4.80 -13.47
C ARG A 47 -2.35 -4.93 -12.03
N VAL A 48 -3.05 -3.92 -11.55
CA VAL A 48 -3.91 -4.01 -10.37
C VAL A 48 -5.24 -4.62 -10.82
N LEU A 49 -5.63 -5.75 -10.24
CA LEU A 49 -6.85 -6.45 -10.62
C LEU A 49 -8.04 -5.88 -9.82
N PRO A 50 -9.16 -5.50 -10.47
CA PRO A 50 -10.35 -5.07 -9.77
C PRO A 50 -10.99 -6.24 -9.00
N LEU A 51 -11.77 -5.92 -7.97
CA LEU A 51 -12.64 -6.91 -7.34
C LEU A 51 -13.80 -7.26 -8.29
N THR A 52 -14.16 -8.54 -8.34
CA THR A 52 -15.23 -9.10 -9.16
C THR A 52 -16.16 -9.94 -8.29
N ASP A 53 -17.26 -10.41 -8.88
CA ASP A 53 -18.16 -11.39 -8.27
C ASP A 53 -17.65 -12.83 -8.37
N ASP A 54 -16.37 -13.05 -8.62
CA ASP A 54 -15.83 -14.40 -8.64
C ASP A 54 -15.89 -15.04 -7.24
N PRO A 55 -16.08 -16.37 -7.13
CA PRO A 55 -16.23 -17.03 -5.84
C PRO A 55 -15.09 -16.74 -4.85
N ALA A 56 -13.83 -16.71 -5.32
CA ALA A 56 -12.66 -16.40 -4.50
C ALA A 56 -12.70 -14.97 -3.96
N HIS A 57 -13.11 -13.99 -4.78
CA HIS A 57 -13.22 -12.60 -4.38
C HIS A 57 -14.29 -12.43 -3.31
N ARG A 58 -15.47 -13.03 -3.49
CA ARG A 58 -16.54 -13.00 -2.49
C ARG A 58 -16.12 -13.62 -1.15
N ARG A 59 -15.41 -14.76 -1.17
CA ARG A 59 -14.91 -15.39 0.06
C ARG A 59 -13.96 -14.47 0.81
N VAL A 60 -12.99 -13.88 0.12
CA VAL A 60 -12.00 -13.00 0.76
C VAL A 60 -12.66 -11.72 1.27
N VAL A 61 -13.57 -11.10 0.51
CA VAL A 61 -14.31 -9.92 0.97
C VAL A 61 -15.13 -10.23 2.21
N ALA A 62 -15.90 -11.32 2.22
CA ALA A 62 -16.68 -11.74 3.38
C ALA A 62 -15.79 -12.04 4.61
N ALA A 63 -14.61 -12.61 4.40
CA ALA A 63 -13.65 -12.85 5.47
C ALA A 63 -13.08 -11.55 6.05
N ILE A 64 -12.76 -10.57 5.20
CA ILE A 64 -12.31 -9.24 5.62
C ILE A 64 -13.40 -8.53 6.42
N GLU A 65 -14.65 -8.52 5.95
CA GLU A 65 -15.78 -7.92 6.67
C GLU A 65 -15.97 -8.53 8.06
N LYS A 66 -15.90 -9.87 8.14
CA LYS A 66 -16.00 -10.58 9.42
C LYS A 66 -14.83 -10.26 10.35
N ALA A 67 -13.60 -10.24 9.83
CA ALA A 67 -12.41 -9.89 10.60
C ALA A 67 -12.51 -8.46 11.14
N LEU A 68 -12.89 -7.49 10.30
CA LEU A 68 -13.10 -6.11 10.71
C LEU A 68 -14.17 -5.97 11.79
N SER A 69 -15.29 -6.69 11.65
CA SER A 69 -16.37 -6.69 12.65
C SER A 69 -15.89 -7.19 14.01
N HIS A 70 -15.14 -8.30 14.05
CA HIS A 70 -14.57 -8.82 15.29
C HIS A 70 -13.51 -7.89 15.88
N THR A 71 -12.60 -7.37 15.06
CA THR A 71 -11.57 -6.42 15.49
C THR A 71 -12.18 -5.16 16.07
N LEU A 72 -13.21 -4.59 15.44
CA LEU A 72 -13.92 -3.42 15.96
C LEU A 72 -14.60 -3.71 17.28
N ALA A 73 -15.27 -4.86 17.43
CA ALA A 73 -15.89 -5.25 18.69
C ALA A 73 -14.86 -5.41 19.83
N GLU A 74 -13.75 -6.11 19.54
CA GLU A 74 -12.66 -6.35 20.49
C GLU A 74 -11.97 -5.05 20.91
N LEU A 75 -11.53 -4.24 19.94
CA LEU A 75 -10.71 -3.06 20.24
C LEU A 75 -11.53 -1.87 20.75
N ASN A 76 -12.85 -1.85 20.53
CA ASN A 76 -13.75 -0.90 21.17
C ASN A 76 -14.22 -1.34 22.57
N ALA A 77 -13.80 -2.49 23.10
CA ALA A 77 -14.11 -2.85 24.48
C ALA A 77 -13.54 -1.83 25.49
N ALA A 78 -14.14 -1.75 26.67
CA ALA A 78 -13.75 -0.76 27.69
C ALA A 78 -12.36 -1.03 28.28
N ASP A 79 -11.96 -2.30 28.33
CA ASP A 79 -10.68 -2.79 28.82
C ASP A 79 -9.60 -2.90 27.72
N SER A 80 -9.96 -2.58 26.47
CA SER A 80 -9.05 -2.66 25.33
C SER A 80 -7.78 -1.82 25.53
N PRO A 81 -6.59 -2.34 25.14
CA PRO A 81 -5.32 -1.61 25.28
C PRO A 81 -5.33 -0.28 24.52
N VAL A 82 -6.13 -0.16 23.45
CA VAL A 82 -6.20 1.08 22.65
C VAL A 82 -6.83 2.25 23.42
N ARG A 83 -7.62 1.97 24.46
CA ARG A 83 -8.26 3.00 25.32
C ARG A 83 -7.25 3.83 26.12
N LYS A 84 -6.02 3.31 26.30
CA LYS A 84 -4.94 3.97 27.05
C LYS A 84 -4.03 4.82 26.17
N LEU A 85 -4.21 4.78 24.85
CA LEU A 85 -3.35 5.46 23.89
C LEU A 85 -3.76 6.93 23.75
N ARG A 86 -2.76 7.81 23.62
CA ARG A 86 -3.02 9.25 23.45
C ARG A 86 -3.28 9.63 22.01
N ARG A 87 -2.73 8.88 21.04
CA ARG A 87 -2.84 9.16 19.62
C ARG A 87 -3.41 7.95 18.90
N ILE A 88 -4.37 8.19 18.01
CA ILE A 88 -5.00 7.13 17.21
C ILE A 88 -3.98 6.35 16.36
N ASN A 89 -2.88 6.98 15.92
CA ASN A 89 -1.80 6.32 15.17
C ASN A 89 -1.08 5.23 15.95
N GLU A 90 -1.09 5.31 17.28
CA GLU A 90 -0.50 4.27 18.14
C GLU A 90 -1.38 3.01 18.17
N ALA A 91 -2.66 3.15 17.80
CA ALA A 91 -3.62 2.05 17.80
C ALA A 91 -3.54 1.21 16.52
N SER A 92 -3.02 1.74 15.40
CA SER A 92 -3.03 1.05 14.09
C SER A 92 -2.51 -0.39 14.16
N LYS A 93 -1.39 -0.61 14.84
CA LYS A 93 -0.80 -1.95 14.99
C LYS A 93 -1.74 -2.94 15.69
N PHE A 94 -2.53 -2.50 16.66
CA PHE A 94 -3.51 -3.38 17.33
C PHE A 94 -4.62 -3.81 16.37
N PHE A 95 -5.08 -2.89 15.51
CA PHE A 95 -6.07 -3.20 14.48
C PHE A 95 -5.50 -4.14 13.42
N GLU A 96 -4.30 -3.86 12.89
CA GLU A 96 -3.61 -4.71 11.92
C GLU A 96 -3.41 -6.14 12.46
N ASP A 97 -2.86 -6.28 13.67
CA ASP A 97 -2.56 -7.58 14.27
C ASP A 97 -3.86 -8.36 14.58
N SER A 98 -4.95 -7.67 15.00
CA SER A 98 -6.26 -8.29 15.23
C SER A 98 -6.91 -8.75 13.92
N ILE A 99 -6.88 -7.93 12.86
CA ILE A 99 -7.39 -8.31 11.53
C ILE A 99 -6.63 -9.53 11.01
N GLN A 100 -5.30 -9.51 11.10
CA GLN A 100 -4.46 -10.64 10.68
C GLN A 100 -4.83 -11.92 11.44
N LYS A 101 -5.00 -11.84 12.77
CA LYS A 101 -5.39 -12.98 13.61
C LYS A 101 -6.68 -13.63 13.11
N TYR A 102 -7.73 -12.86 12.84
CA TYR A 102 -9.02 -13.41 12.38
C TYR A 102 -8.96 -13.95 10.95
N LEU A 103 -8.21 -13.29 10.05
CA LEU A 103 -8.01 -13.78 8.69
C LEU A 103 -7.18 -15.07 8.65
N ALA A 104 -6.12 -15.16 9.45
CA ALA A 104 -5.22 -16.31 9.48
C ALA A 104 -5.90 -17.61 9.98
N ILE A 105 -6.95 -17.50 10.82
CA ILE A 105 -7.74 -18.65 11.28
C ILE A 105 -8.95 -18.95 10.39
N THR A 106 -9.21 -18.16 9.35
CA THR A 106 -10.36 -18.38 8.47
C THR A 106 -10.09 -19.58 7.56
N PRO A 107 -10.94 -20.65 7.60
CA PRO A 107 -10.73 -21.82 6.77
C PRO A 107 -10.66 -21.48 5.28
N GLY A 108 -9.67 -22.05 4.58
CA GLY A 108 -9.47 -21.82 3.15
C GLY A 108 -8.69 -20.56 2.80
N LEU A 109 -8.23 -19.78 3.79
CA LEU A 109 -7.35 -18.63 3.58
C LEU A 109 -6.01 -18.81 4.30
N SER A 110 -4.98 -18.11 3.83
CA SER A 110 -3.83 -17.74 4.65
C SER A 110 -3.70 -16.22 4.70
N CYS A 111 -3.14 -15.69 5.79
CA CYS A 111 -2.91 -14.25 5.95
C CYS A 111 -1.60 -13.97 6.69
N GLU A 112 -0.68 -13.28 6.02
CA GLU A 112 0.66 -12.97 6.55
C GLU A 112 1.09 -11.54 6.21
N VAL A 113 2.13 -11.04 6.87
CA VAL A 113 2.79 -9.80 6.45
C VAL A 113 3.58 -10.09 5.17
N PRO A 114 3.44 -9.29 4.09
CA PRO A 114 4.15 -9.54 2.84
C PRO A 114 5.66 -9.67 3.05
N THR A 115 6.25 -10.62 2.33
CA THR A 115 7.70 -10.76 2.26
C THR A 115 8.28 -9.91 1.13
N THR A 116 9.48 -9.41 1.37
CA THR A 116 10.30 -8.80 0.33
C THR A 116 10.76 -9.86 -0.67
N ARG A 117 11.35 -9.41 -1.78
CA ARG A 117 11.96 -10.31 -2.77
C ARG A 117 13.06 -11.23 -2.20
N SER A 118 13.71 -10.85 -1.09
CA SER A 118 14.69 -11.69 -0.38
C SER A 118 14.06 -12.62 0.66
N GLY A 119 12.72 -12.69 0.74
CA GLY A 119 11.98 -13.51 1.68
C GLY A 119 11.90 -12.92 3.10
N GLN A 120 12.45 -11.73 3.33
CA GLN A 120 12.39 -11.07 4.64
C GLN A 120 11.07 -10.32 4.80
N HIS A 121 10.45 -10.35 5.98
CA HIS A 121 9.27 -9.54 6.25
C HIS A 121 9.65 -8.06 6.33
N GLN A 122 8.93 -7.20 5.60
CA GLN A 122 9.11 -5.75 5.66
C GLN A 122 7.75 -5.07 5.70
N ARG A 123 7.51 -4.30 6.76
CA ARG A 123 6.27 -3.50 6.92
C ARG A 123 6.36 -2.11 6.24
N SER A 124 7.57 -1.60 5.97
CA SER A 124 7.72 -0.26 5.38
C SER A 124 7.67 -0.31 3.84
N GLY A 125 6.70 0.41 3.24
CA GLY A 125 6.53 0.53 1.79
C GLY A 125 5.84 -0.65 1.11
N TYR A 126 5.22 -1.55 1.89
CA TYR A 126 4.41 -2.68 1.42
C TYR A 126 3.01 -2.59 2.04
N PRO A 127 1.99 -3.24 1.44
CA PRO A 127 0.71 -3.43 2.09
C PRO A 127 0.89 -4.11 3.46
N ASP A 128 0.04 -3.79 4.43
CA ASP A 128 0.19 -4.35 5.77
C ASP A 128 -0.03 -5.87 5.79
N LEU A 129 -0.95 -6.38 4.97
CA LEU A 129 -1.36 -7.78 4.95
C LEU A 129 -1.42 -8.38 3.52
N CYS A 130 -1.06 -9.65 3.41
CA CYS A 130 -1.17 -10.49 2.21
C CYS A 130 -2.10 -11.66 2.53
N ILE A 131 -3.22 -11.74 1.80
CA ILE A 131 -4.21 -12.80 1.93
C ILE A 131 -4.12 -13.70 0.71
N VAL A 132 -4.10 -15.01 0.90
CA VAL A 132 -4.17 -15.99 -0.19
C VAL A 132 -5.42 -16.82 -0.03
N ASP A 133 -6.28 -16.84 -1.04
CA ASP A 133 -7.35 -17.83 -1.14
C ASP A 133 -6.73 -19.17 -1.55
N LEU A 134 -6.77 -20.16 -0.64
CA LEU A 134 -6.03 -21.40 -0.81
C LEU A 134 -6.60 -22.30 -1.91
N GLU A 135 -7.86 -22.09 -2.30
CA GLU A 135 -8.48 -22.82 -3.41
C GLU A 135 -8.02 -22.26 -4.77
N SER A 136 -8.21 -20.96 -5.01
CA SER A 136 -7.91 -20.32 -6.30
C SER A 136 -6.45 -19.88 -6.45
N LYS A 137 -5.70 -19.79 -5.34
CA LYS A 137 -4.34 -19.25 -5.25
C LYS A 137 -4.24 -17.76 -5.58
N ILE A 138 -5.36 -17.03 -5.66
CA ILE A 138 -5.35 -15.58 -5.87
C ILE A 138 -4.82 -14.89 -4.61
N VAL A 139 -3.99 -13.88 -4.82
CA VAL A 139 -3.36 -13.06 -3.77
C VAL A 139 -4.06 -11.71 -3.70
N PHE A 140 -4.44 -11.32 -2.49
CA PHE A 140 -5.05 -10.03 -2.17
C PHE A 140 -4.15 -9.28 -1.20
N TYR A 141 -3.94 -7.99 -1.46
CA TYR A 141 -3.20 -7.11 -0.56
C TYR A 141 -4.17 -6.20 0.17
N LEU A 142 -4.02 -6.10 1.48
CA LEU A 142 -4.89 -5.31 2.35
C LEU A 142 -4.03 -4.32 3.16
N ASP A 143 -4.45 -3.05 3.13
CA ASP A 143 -3.79 -1.93 3.81
C ASP A 143 -4.85 -1.18 4.64
N PRO A 144 -5.21 -1.71 5.83
CA PRO A 144 -6.28 -1.14 6.65
C PRO A 144 -5.86 0.23 7.20
N LYS A 145 -6.76 1.21 7.17
CA LYS A 145 -6.52 2.55 7.72
C LYS A 145 -7.47 2.86 8.85
N LEU A 146 -6.90 3.21 10.00
CA LEU A 146 -7.63 3.72 11.15
C LEU A 146 -7.78 5.23 11.04
N VAL A 147 -9.02 5.73 11.09
CA VAL A 147 -9.34 7.16 11.03
C VAL A 147 -10.10 7.59 12.27
N GLU A 148 -9.94 8.85 12.65
CA GLU A 148 -10.74 9.45 13.71
C GLU A 148 -12.10 9.85 13.12
N GLN A 149 -13.15 9.85 13.96
CA GLN A 149 -14.45 10.29 13.53
C GLN A 149 -14.38 11.75 13.03
N GLY A 150 -14.89 12.01 11.83
CA GLY A 150 -14.81 13.33 11.18
C GLY A 150 -13.49 13.62 10.46
N SER A 151 -12.54 12.67 10.44
CA SER A 151 -11.26 12.81 9.73
C SER A 151 -11.17 11.95 8.46
N THR A 152 -12.29 11.43 7.95
CA THR A 152 -12.32 10.53 6.78
C THR A 152 -11.77 11.17 5.52
N ASP A 153 -11.99 12.47 5.36
CA ASP A 153 -11.60 13.23 4.16
C ASP A 153 -10.17 13.79 4.25
N SER A 154 -9.44 13.48 5.34
CA SER A 154 -8.06 13.91 5.53
C SER A 154 -7.10 13.15 4.63
N SER A 155 -6.31 13.87 3.83
CA SER A 155 -5.29 13.29 2.91
C SER A 155 -4.14 12.56 3.63
N PHE A 156 -4.05 12.68 4.96
CA PHE A 156 -3.00 12.05 5.79
C PHE A 156 -3.08 10.52 5.86
N ARG A 157 -4.09 9.89 5.23
CA ARG A 157 -4.36 8.44 5.29
C ARG A 157 -4.39 7.77 3.91
N THR A 158 -3.66 8.33 2.95
CA THR A 158 -3.60 7.81 1.58
C THR A 158 -2.73 6.55 1.51
N PHE A 159 -3.14 5.56 0.72
CA PHE A 159 -2.29 4.42 0.35
C PHE A 159 -1.00 4.95 -0.29
N TYR A 160 0.15 4.70 0.33
CA TYR A 160 1.43 5.22 -0.16
C TYR A 160 2.06 4.22 -1.11
N PHE A 161 2.34 4.67 -2.34
CA PHE A 161 3.02 3.88 -3.35
C PHE A 161 4.32 4.56 -3.78
N GLU A 162 5.44 3.89 -3.50
CA GLU A 162 6.76 4.32 -3.93
C GLU A 162 7.34 3.32 -4.93
N PRO A 163 7.29 3.61 -6.24
CA PRO A 163 7.82 2.69 -7.23
C PRO A 163 9.34 2.61 -7.14
N LYS A 164 9.86 1.42 -6.86
CA LYS A 164 11.30 1.14 -6.94
C LYS A 164 11.64 0.61 -8.33
N MET A 165 12.08 1.51 -9.20
CA MET A 165 12.69 1.13 -10.47
C MET A 165 13.99 0.38 -10.18
N LYS A 166 14.18 -0.81 -10.76
CA LYS A 166 15.49 -1.48 -10.70
C LYS A 166 16.50 -0.61 -11.45
N HIS A 167 17.62 -0.30 -10.80
CA HIS A 167 18.85 0.06 -11.49
C HIS A 167 19.62 -1.22 -11.84
#